data_AF-A0A8J5Z6J5-F1
#
_entry.id   AF-A0A8J5Z6J5-F1
#
_cell.length_a   1.000
_cell.length_b   1.000
_cell.length_c   1.000
_cell.angle_alpha   90.00
_cell.angle_beta   90.00
_cell.angle_gamma   90.00
#
_symmetry.space_group_name_H-M   'P 1'
#
loop_
_entity.id
_entity.type
_entity.pdbx_description
1 polymer ?
#
loop_
_entity_poly.entity_id
_entity_poly.type
_entity_poly.pdbx_seq_one_letter_code
_entity_poly.pdbx_strand_id
1 'polypeptide(L)'
;MTIVSPGLFKHPSSLHKTDIKLATALFALFSHSFSDVSDPTVLSVLVFLALSTYRHKYKINRFSYLDLHPPFISWIVSLIHLKSCRATLSTTMEEVKPAFDSDKAAVLVNELRKTFNSGKTKSYEWRISQLESISKMIDEKEKEIVEALQKDLSKPELEAFLSEILMARSSCKLALKELKQWMMPQKVETSLATYPSSAEIVAEPLGVVLVISTWNFPFSLSLDPVIGAIAAGNAVVLKPSEIAPATSSLLSRLVGEYMDKSAIIVVEGAVAETSALLEQKWDKIFFTGGARVGRIVMAAAAKNLTPVTLELGGKCPAVVDSNVNLQVTARRIVAGKWVCNNGQACIGVDYIITTKELAPKLIATLVSVVEEIFGKDLMESKERSRIINSFHFKRLVNLLEEDKVSNKIVFGGQRDESQFDDEQIKRKFVQNIYAGGMAINDTILQFPLYLSEESGRVEWGHTMGNSLLMLLAIRRQAVLYRGFAGDSPTRYPPYTPGKKKQIKALLSGKLL
;
A
#
# COMPACT_ATOMS: atom_id res chain seq x y z
N MET A 1 -22.19 -14.98 16.84
CA MET A 1 -23.53 -15.58 16.96
C MET A 1 -24.49 -14.45 16.61
N THR A 2 -25.36 -14.46 15.60
CA THR A 2 -25.82 -15.46 14.63
C THR A 2 -26.34 -14.72 13.38
N ILE A 3 -26.13 -15.34 12.21
CA ILE A 3 -26.94 -15.42 10.97
C ILE A 3 -28.19 -14.52 10.87
N VAL A 4 -28.39 -13.86 9.72
CA VAL A 4 -29.74 -13.70 9.11
C VAL A 4 -29.67 -13.81 7.58
N SER A 5 -30.56 -14.64 7.03
CA SER A 5 -30.87 -14.93 5.62
C SER A 5 -32.27 -14.37 5.31
N PRO A 6 -32.61 -13.95 4.06
CA PRO A 6 -33.94 -13.44 3.73
C PRO A 6 -35.00 -14.57 3.63
N GLY A 7 -36.21 -14.38 4.19
CA GLY A 7 -37.35 -15.32 4.22
C GLY A 7 -38.08 -15.46 2.86
N LEU A 8 -38.91 -16.48 2.57
CA LEU A 8 -40.15 -16.91 3.26
C LEU A 8 -40.48 -18.44 3.16
N PHE A 9 -40.87 -19.02 4.31
CA PHE A 9 -41.81 -20.14 4.68
C PHE A 9 -41.99 -21.40 3.78
N LYS A 10 -41.93 -22.65 4.31
CA LYS A 10 -42.76 -23.24 5.41
C LYS A 10 -42.14 -24.47 6.15
N HIS A 11 -42.25 -24.46 7.49
CA HIS A 11 -42.57 -25.55 8.48
C HIS A 11 -41.56 -26.70 8.87
N PRO A 12 -41.69 -27.34 10.07
CA PRO A 12 -40.83 -27.08 11.24
C PRO A 12 -40.09 -28.31 11.83
N SER A 13 -38.95 -28.10 12.50
CA SER A 13 -38.55 -28.85 13.72
C SER A 13 -37.28 -28.25 14.34
N SER A 14 -37.38 -27.86 15.60
CA SER A 14 -36.39 -27.17 16.44
C SER A 14 -35.35 -28.10 17.06
N LEU A 15 -34.07 -27.70 17.06
CA LEU A 15 -33.05 -28.00 18.09
C LEU A 15 -31.85 -27.03 17.91
N HIS A 16 -31.41 -26.38 19.00
CA HIS A 16 -30.54 -25.20 18.99
C HIS A 16 -29.02 -25.54 18.94
N LYS A 17 -28.25 -24.73 18.21
CA LYS A 17 -26.77 -24.82 18.02
C LYS A 17 -25.92 -24.62 19.30
N THR A 18 -26.53 -24.31 20.44
CA THR A 18 -25.81 -24.10 21.70
C THR A 18 -25.42 -25.43 22.36
N ASP A 19 -26.21 -26.48 22.13
CA ASP A 19 -26.01 -27.81 22.72
C ASP A 19 -24.80 -28.55 22.12
N ILE A 20 -24.50 -28.28 20.85
CA ILE A 20 -23.38 -28.91 20.12
C ILE A 20 -22.02 -28.41 20.65
N LYS A 21 -21.91 -27.14 21.03
CA LYS A 21 -20.64 -26.59 21.57
C LYS A 21 -20.37 -27.06 22.99
N LEU A 22 -21.41 -27.21 23.81
CA LEU A 22 -21.29 -27.75 25.16
C LEU A 22 -20.91 -29.23 25.13
N ALA A 23 -21.51 -30.02 24.22
CA ALA A 23 -21.16 -31.42 24.02
C ALA A 23 -19.71 -31.61 23.56
N THR A 24 -19.21 -30.75 22.67
CA THR A 24 -17.81 -30.83 22.17
C THR A 24 -16.79 -30.46 23.26
N ALA A 25 -17.10 -29.47 24.09
CA ALA A 25 -16.23 -29.06 25.20
C ALA A 25 -16.20 -30.09 26.35
N LEU A 26 -17.36 -30.69 26.68
CA LEU A 26 -17.44 -31.78 27.64
C LEU A 26 -16.69 -33.02 27.13
N PHE A 27 -16.84 -33.37 25.84
CA PHE A 27 -16.13 -34.51 25.24
C PHE A 27 -14.60 -34.36 25.31
N ALA A 28 -14.08 -33.15 25.08
CA ALA A 28 -12.64 -32.86 25.15
C ALA A 28 -12.07 -32.85 26.59
N LEU A 29 -12.89 -32.51 27.59
CA LEU A 29 -12.50 -32.56 29.01
C LEU A 29 -12.55 -33.99 29.58
N PHE A 30 -13.53 -34.79 29.15
CA PHE A 30 -13.67 -36.19 29.61
C PHE A 30 -12.67 -37.14 28.94
N SER A 31 -12.27 -36.90 27.69
CA SER A 31 -11.34 -37.78 26.96
C SER A 31 -9.90 -37.74 27.46
N HIS A 32 -9.52 -36.73 28.26
CA HIS A 32 -8.12 -36.54 28.67
C HIS A 32 -7.82 -36.75 30.17
N SER A 33 -8.79 -36.98 31.06
CA SER A 33 -8.47 -37.04 32.50
C SER A 33 -9.26 -37.99 33.40
N PHE A 34 -10.31 -38.70 32.96
CA PHE A 34 -11.05 -39.60 33.85
C PHE A 34 -11.56 -40.86 33.13
N SER A 35 -10.68 -41.83 32.92
CA SER A 35 -11.05 -43.14 32.36
C SER A 35 -11.59 -44.14 33.40
N ASP A 36 -11.51 -43.86 34.70
CA ASP A 36 -11.82 -44.83 35.77
C ASP A 36 -12.81 -44.35 36.86
N VAL A 37 -13.64 -43.34 36.58
CA VAL A 37 -14.65 -42.87 37.55
C VAL A 37 -16.05 -43.37 37.14
N SER A 38 -16.55 -44.39 37.83
CA SER A 38 -17.87 -45.01 37.58
C SER A 38 -18.98 -44.57 38.55
N ASP A 39 -18.65 -43.77 39.57
CA ASP A 39 -19.64 -43.25 40.53
C ASP A 39 -20.37 -42.01 39.98
N PRO A 40 -21.70 -42.06 39.77
CA PRO A 40 -22.49 -40.95 39.22
C PRO A 40 -22.45 -39.68 40.08
N THR A 41 -22.27 -39.83 41.39
CA THR A 41 -22.23 -38.72 42.35
C THR A 41 -20.94 -37.93 42.19
N VAL A 42 -19.81 -38.63 42.02
CA VAL A 42 -18.49 -38.02 41.77
C VAL A 42 -18.45 -37.32 40.41
N LEU A 43 -19.08 -37.93 39.39
CA LEU A 43 -19.20 -37.34 38.06
C LEU A 43 -19.96 -36.01 38.10
N SER A 44 -21.05 -35.94 38.87
CA SER A 44 -21.86 -34.72 39.02
C SER A 44 -21.08 -33.56 39.68
N VAL A 45 -20.23 -33.87 40.67
CA VAL A 45 -19.37 -32.90 41.37
C VAL A 45 -18.24 -32.40 40.45
N LEU A 46 -17.65 -33.28 39.65
CA LEU A 46 -16.59 -32.92 38.69
C LEU A 46 -17.11 -32.04 37.56
N VAL A 47 -18.31 -32.33 37.03
CA VAL A 47 -18.99 -31.47 36.06
C VAL A 47 -19.29 -30.08 36.65
N PHE A 48 -19.73 -30.04 37.91
CA PHE A 48 -19.99 -28.78 38.62
C PHE A 48 -18.72 -27.93 38.81
N LEU A 49 -17.59 -28.56 39.16
CA LEU A 49 -16.30 -27.91 39.32
C LEU A 49 -15.74 -27.40 37.97
N ALA A 50 -15.86 -28.19 36.90
CA ALA A 50 -15.40 -27.79 35.57
C ALA A 50 -16.18 -26.58 35.04
N LEU A 51 -17.51 -26.57 35.21
CA LEU A 51 -18.38 -25.44 34.84
C LEU A 51 -18.09 -24.18 35.68
N SER A 52 -17.81 -24.33 36.97
CA SER A 52 -17.43 -23.21 37.84
C SER A 52 -16.07 -22.62 37.48
N THR A 53 -15.09 -23.46 37.14
CA THR A 53 -13.75 -23.02 36.73
C THR A 53 -13.78 -22.30 35.38
N TYR A 54 -14.61 -22.79 34.46
CA TYR A 54 -14.87 -22.14 33.17
C TYR A 54 -15.55 -20.77 33.36
N ARG A 55 -16.53 -20.67 34.27
CA ARG A 55 -17.18 -19.40 34.63
C ARG A 55 -16.19 -18.37 35.17
N HIS A 56 -15.25 -18.78 36.04
CA HIS A 56 -14.24 -17.90 36.61
C HIS A 56 -13.23 -17.42 35.55
N LYS A 57 -12.81 -18.30 34.64
CA LYS A 57 -11.82 -17.97 33.60
C LYS A 57 -12.37 -17.00 32.55
N TYR A 58 -13.67 -17.02 32.27
CA TYR A 58 -14.30 -16.25 31.19
C TYR A 58 -15.31 -15.18 31.63
N LYS A 59 -15.44 -14.90 32.95
CA LYS A 59 -16.29 -13.83 33.54
C LYS A 59 -17.73 -13.76 32.98
N ILE A 60 -18.40 -14.91 32.87
CA ILE A 60 -19.78 -15.00 32.37
C ILE A 60 -20.78 -14.84 33.54
N ASN A 61 -21.64 -13.82 33.49
CA ASN A 61 -22.54 -13.43 34.59
C ASN A 61 -24.03 -13.79 34.42
N ARG A 62 -24.42 -14.62 33.45
CA ARG A 62 -25.80 -15.14 33.35
C ARG A 62 -25.81 -16.65 33.13
N PHE A 63 -26.12 -17.39 34.19
CA PHE A 63 -26.62 -18.77 34.11
C PHE A 63 -27.56 -19.01 35.30
N SER A 64 -28.79 -19.44 35.03
CA SER A 64 -29.77 -19.87 36.05
C SER A 64 -29.74 -21.39 36.13
N TYR A 65 -29.70 -21.95 37.34
CA TYR A 65 -29.43 -23.38 37.62
C TYR A 65 -30.67 -24.30 37.53
N LEU A 66 -31.74 -23.88 36.84
CA LEU A 66 -33.03 -24.59 36.86
C LEU A 66 -33.32 -25.51 35.67
N ASP A 67 -32.44 -25.62 34.68
CA ASP A 67 -32.69 -26.41 33.45
C ASP A 67 -31.78 -27.64 33.30
N LEU A 68 -31.57 -28.41 34.37
CA LEU A 68 -30.93 -29.74 34.29
C LEU A 68 -31.94 -30.83 34.62
N HIS A 69 -32.70 -31.25 33.62
CA HIS A 69 -33.63 -32.35 33.73
C HIS A 69 -32.89 -33.71 33.63
N PRO A 70 -33.23 -34.73 34.46
CA PRO A 70 -32.55 -36.04 34.49
C PRO A 70 -32.34 -36.80 33.16
N PRO A 71 -33.20 -36.67 32.12
CA PRO A 71 -33.01 -37.38 30.86
C PRO A 71 -31.75 -36.98 30.08
N PHE A 72 -31.20 -35.78 30.31
CA PHE A 72 -30.06 -35.25 29.55
C PHE A 72 -28.73 -35.92 29.94
N ILE A 73 -28.58 -36.28 31.23
CA ILE A 73 -27.38 -36.96 31.74
C ILE A 73 -27.33 -38.41 31.22
N SER A 74 -28.48 -39.08 31.13
CA SER A 74 -28.56 -40.46 30.62
C SER A 74 -28.19 -40.56 29.13
N TRP A 75 -28.45 -39.52 28.33
CA TRP A 75 -28.10 -39.49 26.91
C TRP A 75 -26.58 -39.30 26.69
N ILE A 76 -25.91 -38.51 27.53
CA ILE A 76 -24.46 -38.29 27.46
C ILE A 76 -23.67 -39.57 27.78
N VAL A 77 -24.11 -40.35 28.78
CA VAL A 77 -23.47 -41.62 29.16
C VAL A 77 -23.55 -42.65 28.02
N SER A 78 -24.66 -42.67 27.26
CA SER A 78 -24.83 -43.54 26.09
C SER A 78 -23.87 -43.24 24.93
N LEU A 79 -23.44 -41.98 24.77
CA LEU A 79 -22.51 -41.57 23.70
C LEU A 79 -21.05 -41.95 23.99
N ILE A 80 -20.68 -42.12 25.26
CA ILE A 80 -19.30 -42.45 25.68
C ILE A 80 -18.98 -43.94 25.44
N HIS A 81 -19.98 -44.83 25.46
CA HIS A 81 -19.77 -46.27 25.26
C HIS A 81 -19.63 -46.73 23.80
N LEU A 82 -19.77 -45.85 22.80
CA LEU A 82 -19.91 -46.27 21.40
C LEU A 82 -18.74 -45.97 20.45
N LYS A 83 -17.61 -45.42 20.90
CA LYS A 83 -16.45 -45.20 20.01
C LYS A 83 -15.09 -45.43 20.67
N SER A 84 -14.75 -46.70 20.89
CA SER A 84 -13.35 -47.14 20.90
C SER A 84 -12.88 -47.39 19.46
N CYS A 85 -12.44 -46.34 18.77
CA CYS A 85 -11.65 -46.47 17.55
C CYS A 85 -10.39 -45.60 17.68
N ARG A 86 -9.23 -46.26 17.81
CA ARG A 86 -7.91 -45.61 17.71
C ARG A 86 -7.70 -45.14 16.28
N ALA A 87 -7.65 -43.83 16.08
CA ALA A 87 -7.09 -43.22 14.88
C ALA A 87 -5.88 -42.39 15.30
N THR A 88 -4.70 -42.80 14.84
CA THR A 88 -3.44 -42.12 15.06
C THR A 88 -3.46 -40.80 14.28
N LEU A 89 -3.64 -39.66 14.97
CA LEU A 89 -3.43 -38.36 14.35
C LEU A 89 -1.92 -38.12 14.19
N SER A 90 -1.44 -38.15 12.96
CA SER A 90 -0.18 -37.51 12.59
C SER A 90 -0.39 -36.00 12.66
N THR A 91 0.07 -35.36 13.74
CA THR A 91 0.17 -33.90 13.83
C THR A 91 1.39 -33.47 13.02
N THR A 92 1.18 -33.16 11.74
CA THR A 92 2.05 -32.19 11.07
C THR A 92 1.70 -30.82 11.67
N MET A 93 2.46 -30.40 12.67
CA MET A 93 2.48 -28.99 13.06
C MET A 93 3.09 -28.23 11.88
N GLU A 94 2.26 -27.59 11.07
CA GLU A 94 2.75 -26.55 10.17
C GLU A 94 3.42 -25.47 11.02
N GLU A 95 4.71 -25.25 10.81
CA GLU A 95 5.44 -24.14 11.42
C GLU A 95 4.74 -22.83 11.07
N VAL A 96 4.12 -22.20 12.05
CA VAL A 96 3.57 -20.84 11.91
C VAL A 96 4.76 -19.91 11.70
N LYS A 97 4.98 -19.45 10.45
CA LYS A 97 5.94 -18.38 10.17
C LYS A 97 5.64 -17.21 11.12
N PRO A 98 6.61 -16.78 11.95
CA PRO A 98 6.34 -15.73 12.92
C PRO A 98 6.06 -14.43 12.18
N ALA A 99 4.95 -13.75 12.51
CA ALA A 99 4.48 -12.53 11.86
C ALA A 99 5.55 -11.41 11.88
N PHE A 100 5.58 -10.55 10.85
CA PHE A 100 6.47 -9.39 10.81
C PHE A 100 5.89 -8.27 11.68
N ASP A 101 6.53 -8.02 12.82
CA ASP A 101 6.09 -7.10 13.85
C ASP A 101 7.06 -5.92 14.01
N SER A 102 6.77 -5.02 14.96
CA SER A 102 7.58 -3.81 15.21
C SER A 102 9.01 -4.14 15.60
N ASP A 103 9.24 -5.21 16.37
CA ASP A 103 10.58 -5.63 16.79
C ASP A 103 11.41 -6.11 15.60
N LYS A 104 10.82 -6.91 14.69
CA LYS A 104 11.48 -7.30 13.44
C LYS A 104 11.73 -6.12 12.52
N ALA A 105 10.78 -5.18 12.43
CA ALA A 105 10.98 -3.95 11.68
C ALA A 105 12.15 -3.13 12.25
N ALA A 106 12.28 -3.05 13.57
CA ALA A 106 13.39 -2.36 14.23
C ALA A 106 14.74 -3.04 13.95
N VAL A 107 14.82 -4.37 14.00
CA VAL A 107 16.04 -5.13 13.64
C VAL A 107 16.42 -4.86 12.19
N LEU A 108 15.48 -4.99 11.26
CA LEU A 108 15.66 -4.73 9.83
C LEU A 108 16.20 -3.32 9.58
N VAL A 109 15.56 -2.29 10.15
CA VAL A 109 15.97 -0.89 9.97
C VAL A 109 17.36 -0.63 10.56
N ASN A 110 17.68 -1.23 11.70
CA ASN A 110 19.01 -1.12 12.31
C ASN A 110 20.11 -1.75 11.44
N GLU A 111 19.85 -2.89 10.80
CA GLU A 111 20.80 -3.52 9.88
C GLU A 111 21.03 -2.67 8.64
N LEU A 112 19.96 -2.18 8.01
CA LEU A 112 20.05 -1.27 6.87
C LEU A 112 20.81 0.01 7.21
N ARG A 113 20.57 0.56 8.41
CA ARG A 113 21.25 1.76 8.88
C ARG A 113 22.74 1.50 9.16
N LYS A 114 23.12 0.31 9.65
CA LYS A 114 24.53 -0.10 9.75
C LYS A 114 25.17 -0.18 8.36
N THR A 115 24.51 -0.80 7.39
CA THR A 115 25.00 -0.86 6.00
C THR A 115 25.17 0.54 5.41
N PHE A 116 24.19 1.41 5.55
CA PHE A 116 24.29 2.80 5.09
C PHE A 116 25.45 3.55 5.76
N ASN A 117 25.57 3.45 7.09
CA ASN A 117 26.61 4.13 7.86
C ASN A 117 28.03 3.63 7.57
N SER A 118 28.18 2.41 7.05
CA SER A 118 29.49 1.91 6.57
C SER A 118 30.00 2.69 5.34
N GLY A 119 29.14 3.46 4.68
CA GLY A 119 29.45 4.19 3.45
C GLY A 119 29.29 3.37 2.17
N LYS A 120 28.92 2.09 2.26
CA LYS A 120 28.76 1.18 1.11
C LYS A 120 27.90 1.77 -0.02
N THR A 121 26.76 2.37 0.31
CA THR A 121 25.81 2.89 -0.69
C THR A 121 26.23 4.25 -1.29
N LYS A 122 27.29 4.87 -0.78
CA LYS A 122 27.72 6.22 -1.22
C LYS A 122 28.48 6.19 -2.54
N SER A 123 29.22 5.13 -2.84
CA SER A 123 30.10 5.06 -4.00
C SER A 123 29.33 5.04 -5.32
N TYR A 124 29.95 5.59 -6.37
CA TYR A 124 29.38 5.57 -7.72
C TYR A 124 29.24 4.12 -8.23
N GLU A 125 30.25 3.29 -7.94
CA GLU A 125 30.36 1.91 -8.39
C GLU A 125 29.23 1.05 -7.81
N TRP A 126 28.91 1.23 -6.52
CA TRP A 126 27.79 0.51 -5.92
C TRP A 126 26.48 0.90 -6.60
N ARG A 127 26.21 2.20 -6.75
CA ARG A 127 24.96 2.70 -7.36
C ARG A 127 24.79 2.22 -8.79
N ILE A 128 25.83 2.29 -9.62
CA ILE A 128 25.81 1.75 -10.99
C ILE A 128 25.52 0.26 -10.98
N SER A 129 26.22 -0.53 -10.16
CA SER A 129 26.01 -1.98 -10.14
C SER A 129 24.56 -2.35 -9.80
N GLN A 130 23.92 -1.62 -8.88
CA GLN A 130 22.52 -1.87 -8.52
C GLN A 130 21.55 -1.47 -9.64
N LEU A 131 21.80 -0.34 -10.31
CA LEU A 131 21.00 0.09 -11.47
C LEU A 131 21.16 -0.88 -12.65
N GLU A 132 22.37 -1.36 -12.93
CA GLU A 132 22.60 -2.39 -13.95
C GLU A 132 21.91 -3.71 -13.59
N SER A 133 21.92 -4.12 -12.32
CA SER A 133 21.14 -5.26 -11.83
C SER A 133 19.64 -5.10 -12.06
N ILE A 134 19.06 -3.91 -11.85
CA ILE A 134 17.65 -3.63 -12.15
C ILE A 134 17.39 -3.78 -13.65
N SER A 135 18.24 -3.19 -14.50
CA SER A 135 18.09 -3.31 -15.95
C SER A 135 18.14 -4.77 -16.39
N LYS A 136 19.11 -5.53 -15.88
CA LYS A 136 19.27 -6.96 -16.16
C LYS A 136 18.05 -7.77 -15.69
N MET A 137 17.56 -7.52 -14.49
CA MET A 137 16.35 -8.16 -13.95
C MET A 137 15.14 -7.91 -14.85
N ILE A 138 14.92 -6.67 -15.28
CA ILE A 138 13.80 -6.32 -16.17
C ILE A 138 13.90 -7.07 -17.49
N ASP A 139 15.09 -7.13 -18.09
CA ASP A 139 15.30 -7.76 -19.39
C ASP A 139 15.19 -9.29 -19.32
N GLU A 140 15.78 -9.93 -18.30
CA GLU A 140 15.74 -11.39 -18.15
C GLU A 140 14.38 -11.93 -17.68
N LYS A 141 13.61 -11.10 -16.96
CA LYS A 141 12.35 -11.50 -16.31
C LYS A 141 11.11 -10.87 -16.91
N GLU A 142 11.22 -10.24 -18.08
CA GLU A 142 10.12 -9.55 -18.77
C GLU A 142 8.84 -10.41 -18.82
N LYS A 143 8.97 -11.67 -19.22
CA LYS A 143 7.84 -12.61 -19.30
C LYS A 143 7.20 -12.88 -17.93
N GLU A 144 8.01 -13.13 -16.89
CA GLU A 144 7.51 -13.37 -15.53
C GLU A 144 6.79 -12.11 -14.98
N ILE A 145 7.28 -10.92 -15.34
CA ILE A 145 6.65 -9.63 -14.99
C ILE A 145 5.28 -9.51 -15.66
N VAL A 146 5.19 -9.74 -16.97
CA VAL A 146 3.90 -9.73 -17.69
C VAL A 146 2.91 -10.73 -17.08
N GLU A 147 3.36 -11.96 -16.79
CA GLU A 147 2.52 -12.99 -16.19
C GLU A 147 1.97 -12.59 -14.81
N ALA A 148 2.77 -11.91 -13.97
CA ALA A 148 2.31 -11.41 -12.68
C ALA A 148 1.27 -10.28 -12.84
N LEU A 149 1.52 -9.34 -13.75
CA LEU A 149 0.58 -8.24 -14.06
C LEU A 149 -0.73 -8.77 -14.66
N GLN A 150 -0.66 -9.81 -15.48
CA GLN A 150 -1.84 -10.47 -16.02
C GLN A 150 -2.64 -11.19 -14.92
N LYS A 151 -1.97 -11.83 -13.95
CA LYS A 151 -2.65 -12.47 -12.81
C LYS A 151 -3.38 -11.45 -11.92
N ASP A 152 -2.76 -10.31 -11.64
CA ASP A 152 -3.35 -9.31 -10.74
C ASP A 152 -4.41 -8.44 -11.43
N LEU A 153 -4.17 -7.99 -12.67
CA LEU A 153 -5.00 -6.98 -13.34
C LEU A 153 -5.63 -7.47 -14.65
N SER A 154 -5.38 -8.72 -15.06
CA SER A 154 -5.68 -9.17 -16.44
C SER A 154 -5.12 -8.21 -17.49
N LYS A 155 -3.98 -7.56 -17.18
CA LYS A 155 -3.40 -6.53 -18.01
C LYS A 155 -2.92 -7.14 -19.34
N PRO A 156 -3.36 -6.64 -20.50
CA PRO A 156 -2.86 -7.09 -21.80
C PRO A 156 -1.34 -6.93 -21.90
N GLU A 157 -0.68 -7.84 -22.61
CA GLU A 157 0.78 -7.90 -22.70
C GLU A 157 1.41 -6.58 -23.18
N LEU A 158 0.87 -5.99 -24.25
CA LEU A 158 1.37 -4.71 -24.77
C LEU A 158 1.12 -3.56 -23.78
N GLU A 159 -0.03 -3.57 -23.08
CA GLU A 159 -0.32 -2.57 -22.04
C GLU A 159 0.67 -2.70 -20.88
N ALA A 160 0.92 -3.92 -20.40
CA ALA A 160 1.88 -4.22 -19.34
C ALA A 160 3.31 -3.77 -19.74
N PHE A 161 3.72 -4.05 -20.98
CA PHE A 161 5.01 -3.63 -21.49
C PHE A 161 5.14 -2.10 -21.52
N LEU A 162 4.19 -1.39 -22.15
CA LEU A 162 4.27 0.05 -22.35
C LEU A 162 4.12 0.84 -21.04
N SER A 163 3.16 0.45 -20.20
CA SER A 163 2.79 1.20 -19.00
C SER A 163 3.59 0.84 -17.75
N GLU A 164 4.29 -0.29 -17.74
CA GLU A 164 5.05 -0.71 -16.56
C GLU A 164 6.52 -0.99 -16.87
N ILE A 165 6.79 -1.93 -17.77
CA ILE A 165 8.15 -2.42 -18.05
C ILE A 165 8.99 -1.32 -18.70
N LEU A 166 8.47 -0.70 -19.76
CA LEU A 166 9.16 0.37 -20.48
C LEU A 166 9.37 1.61 -19.59
N MET A 167 8.41 1.91 -18.70
CA MET A 167 8.56 3.01 -17.74
C MET A 167 9.72 2.76 -16.77
N ALA A 168 9.74 1.59 -16.10
CA ALA A 168 10.83 1.23 -15.18
C ALA A 168 12.20 1.16 -15.91
N ARG A 169 12.23 0.55 -17.10
CA ARG A 169 13.43 0.47 -17.95
C ARG A 169 13.95 1.87 -18.33
N SER A 170 13.05 2.79 -18.69
CA SER A 170 13.40 4.16 -19.05
C SER A 170 13.97 4.94 -17.87
N SER A 171 13.37 4.82 -16.68
CA SER A 171 13.88 5.43 -15.45
C SER A 171 15.28 4.90 -15.10
N CYS A 172 15.48 3.58 -15.21
CA CYS A 172 16.77 2.96 -14.94
C CYS A 172 17.84 3.42 -15.95
N LYS A 173 17.50 3.47 -17.25
CA LYS A 173 18.41 3.93 -18.31
C LYS A 173 18.79 5.40 -18.15
N LEU A 174 17.82 6.25 -17.82
CA LEU A 174 18.09 7.65 -17.51
C LEU A 174 19.01 7.73 -16.30
N ALA A 175 18.78 6.91 -15.28
CA ALA A 175 19.59 6.94 -14.08
C ALA A 175 21.05 6.57 -14.35
N LEU A 176 21.29 5.50 -15.09
CA LEU A 176 22.63 5.10 -15.55
C LEU A 176 23.33 6.20 -16.36
N LYS A 177 22.58 6.88 -17.24
CA LYS A 177 23.13 7.92 -18.12
C LYS A 177 23.60 9.16 -17.37
N GLU A 178 22.83 9.60 -16.37
CA GLU A 178 23.03 10.91 -15.75
C GLU A 178 23.68 10.85 -14.35
N LEU A 179 23.86 9.65 -13.77
CA LEU A 179 24.33 9.48 -12.39
C LEU A 179 25.59 10.27 -12.04
N LYS A 180 26.62 10.25 -12.91
CA LYS A 180 27.86 11.01 -12.67
C LYS A 180 27.57 12.51 -12.51
N GLN A 181 26.75 13.06 -13.41
CA GLN A 181 26.38 14.47 -13.40
C GLN A 181 25.58 14.84 -12.14
N TRP A 182 24.69 13.95 -11.70
CA TRP A 182 23.89 14.19 -10.51
C TRP A 182 24.67 14.10 -9.19
N MET A 183 25.76 13.33 -9.17
CA MET A 183 26.64 13.22 -8.01
C MET A 183 27.65 14.38 -7.91
N MET A 184 27.86 15.14 -8.99
CA MET A 184 28.84 16.23 -9.00
C MET A 184 28.38 17.43 -8.15
N PRO A 185 29.25 17.99 -7.28
CA PRO A 185 29.00 19.27 -6.62
C PRO A 185 28.72 20.39 -7.62
N GLN A 186 27.68 21.18 -7.35
CA GLN A 186 27.30 22.31 -8.18
C GLN A 186 27.88 23.60 -7.61
N LYS A 187 28.82 24.24 -8.31
CA LYS A 187 29.34 25.55 -7.90
C LYS A 187 28.24 26.60 -7.93
N VAL A 188 28.18 27.44 -6.91
CA VAL A 188 27.21 28.54 -6.81
C VAL A 188 27.91 29.87 -6.55
N GLU A 189 27.29 30.95 -7.03
CA GLU A 189 27.81 32.30 -6.84
C GLU A 189 27.76 32.69 -5.35
N THR A 190 28.73 33.51 -4.94
CA THR A 190 28.81 34.04 -3.57
C THR A 190 28.66 35.56 -3.57
N SER A 191 28.25 36.10 -2.43
CA SER A 191 28.05 37.55 -2.28
C SER A 191 29.34 38.25 -1.84
N LEU A 192 29.39 39.58 -2.03
CA LEU A 192 30.46 40.42 -1.47
C LEU A 192 30.59 40.30 0.05
N ALA A 193 29.50 40.01 0.77
CA ALA A 193 29.52 39.85 2.22
C ALA A 193 30.33 38.62 2.67
N THR A 194 30.50 37.63 1.80
CA THR A 194 31.25 36.40 2.10
C THR A 194 32.64 36.39 1.47
N TYR A 195 32.97 37.36 0.61
CA TYR A 195 34.25 37.45 -0.09
C TYR A 195 35.44 37.62 0.89
N PRO A 196 36.61 37.00 0.62
CA PRO A 196 36.84 36.00 -0.42
C PRO A 196 36.25 34.64 0.00
N SER A 197 35.39 34.08 -0.86
CA SER A 197 34.77 32.76 -0.66
C SER A 197 34.47 32.07 -1.98
N SER A 198 34.41 30.74 -1.95
CA SER A 198 33.71 29.94 -2.95
C SER A 198 32.59 29.14 -2.28
N ALA A 199 31.56 28.79 -3.05
CA ALA A 199 30.48 27.96 -2.54
C ALA A 199 30.06 26.89 -3.54
N GLU A 200 29.51 25.81 -3.02
CA GLU A 200 28.94 24.72 -3.81
C GLU A 200 27.73 24.09 -3.11
N ILE A 201 26.92 23.38 -3.89
CA ILE A 201 25.84 22.53 -3.42
C ILE A 201 26.26 21.08 -3.67
N VAL A 202 26.42 20.31 -2.59
CA VAL A 202 26.77 18.89 -2.62
C VAL A 202 25.51 18.06 -2.46
N ALA A 203 25.35 17.04 -3.32
CA ALA A 203 24.29 16.05 -3.23
C ALA A 203 24.72 14.90 -2.30
N GLU A 204 24.00 14.70 -1.20
CA GLU A 204 24.22 13.59 -0.26
C GLU A 204 22.99 12.70 -0.13
N PRO A 205 23.14 11.37 0.06
CA PRO A 205 22.00 10.53 0.40
C PRO A 205 21.39 10.91 1.76
N LEU A 206 20.09 10.71 1.91
CA LEU A 206 19.38 10.95 3.16
C LEU A 206 19.68 9.88 4.23
N GLY A 207 19.73 8.61 3.83
CA GLY A 207 19.90 7.49 4.76
C GLY A 207 19.15 6.24 4.35
N VAL A 208 18.24 5.79 5.22
CA VAL A 208 17.36 4.65 5.00
C VAL A 208 15.97 5.15 4.59
N VAL A 209 15.52 4.71 3.41
CA VAL A 209 14.28 5.15 2.77
C VAL A 209 13.24 4.04 2.79
N LEU A 210 12.01 4.36 3.15
CA LEU A 210 10.85 3.47 3.00
C LEU A 210 10.04 3.88 1.78
N VAL A 211 9.83 2.93 0.86
CA VAL A 211 8.97 3.06 -0.32
C VAL A 211 7.74 2.18 -0.10
N ILE A 212 6.55 2.77 -0.01
CA ILE A 212 5.27 2.07 0.04
C ILE A 212 4.57 2.30 -1.30
N SER A 213 4.49 1.26 -2.13
CA SER A 213 3.89 1.34 -3.46
C SER A 213 2.42 0.91 -3.47
N THR A 214 1.78 1.04 -4.64
CA THR A 214 0.35 0.79 -4.83
C THR A 214 0.10 -0.35 -5.82
N TRP A 215 -1.16 -0.72 -6.05
CA TRP A 215 -1.57 -1.92 -6.78
C TRP A 215 -1.92 -1.71 -8.25
N ASN A 216 -2.12 -0.47 -8.71
CA ASN A 216 -2.67 -0.23 -10.05
C ASN A 216 -1.60 -0.28 -11.16
N PHE A 217 -0.38 0.14 -10.85
CA PHE A 217 0.82 -0.11 -11.67
C PHE A 217 1.89 -0.72 -10.75
N PRO A 218 1.65 -1.96 -10.28
CA PRO A 218 2.33 -2.51 -9.12
C PRO A 218 3.81 -2.78 -9.36
N PHE A 219 4.25 -2.88 -10.62
CA PHE A 219 5.66 -3.05 -10.95
C PHE A 219 6.37 -1.69 -11.08
N SER A 220 5.88 -0.80 -11.95
CA SER A 220 6.56 0.47 -12.20
C SER A 220 6.55 1.40 -11.00
N LEU A 221 5.42 1.57 -10.31
CA LEU A 221 5.32 2.43 -9.12
C LEU A 221 6.04 1.85 -7.90
N SER A 222 6.49 0.60 -7.97
CA SER A 222 7.40 0.01 -6.98
C SER A 222 8.85 0.30 -7.31
N LEU A 223 9.28 0.02 -8.54
CA LEU A 223 10.70 0.11 -8.90
C LEU A 223 11.18 1.53 -9.18
N ASP A 224 10.34 2.39 -9.75
CA ASP A 224 10.70 3.76 -10.06
C ASP A 224 11.24 4.50 -8.80
N PRO A 225 10.50 4.61 -7.68
CA PRO A 225 11.02 5.21 -6.44
C PRO A 225 12.25 4.50 -5.88
N VAL A 226 12.38 3.18 -6.05
CA VAL A 226 13.57 2.42 -5.64
C VAL A 226 14.79 2.81 -6.48
N ILE A 227 14.65 2.95 -7.80
CA ILE A 227 15.68 3.42 -8.73
C ILE A 227 16.18 4.81 -8.30
N GLY A 228 15.25 5.73 -8.00
CA GLY A 228 15.59 7.06 -7.51
C GLY A 228 16.37 7.03 -6.18
N ALA A 229 15.93 6.21 -5.23
CA ALA A 229 16.58 6.08 -3.93
C ALA A 229 17.99 5.47 -4.02
N ILE A 230 18.19 4.47 -4.89
CA ILE A 230 19.50 3.85 -5.20
C ILE A 230 20.42 4.86 -5.88
N ALA A 231 19.94 5.56 -6.91
CA ALA A 231 20.72 6.59 -7.61
C ALA A 231 21.16 7.72 -6.66
N ALA A 232 20.34 8.05 -5.66
CA ALA A 232 20.67 8.99 -4.60
C ALA A 232 21.66 8.43 -3.56
N GLY A 233 21.89 7.12 -3.50
CA GLY A 233 22.85 6.45 -2.61
C GLY A 233 22.27 6.01 -1.27
N ASN A 234 20.96 5.75 -1.20
CA ASN A 234 20.27 5.35 0.03
C ASN A 234 20.18 3.83 0.17
N ALA A 235 20.00 3.36 1.40
CA ALA A 235 19.44 2.03 1.66
C ALA A 235 17.90 2.11 1.58
N VAL A 236 17.24 1.03 1.16
CA VAL A 236 15.83 1.05 0.77
C VAL A 236 15.07 -0.16 1.33
N VAL A 237 13.88 0.10 1.89
CA VAL A 237 12.84 -0.91 2.05
C VAL A 237 11.71 -0.61 1.07
N LEU A 238 11.39 -1.59 0.24
CA LEU A 238 10.19 -1.59 -0.60
C LEU A 238 9.09 -2.40 0.09
N LYS A 239 7.93 -1.78 0.28
CA LYS A 239 6.71 -2.42 0.73
C LYS A 239 5.69 -2.41 -0.42
N PRO A 240 5.60 -3.48 -1.22
CA PRO A 240 4.63 -3.58 -2.31
C PRO A 240 3.22 -3.75 -1.77
N SER A 241 2.23 -3.43 -2.61
CA SER A 241 0.82 -3.53 -2.24
C SER A 241 0.33 -4.98 -2.23
N GLU A 242 -0.26 -5.41 -1.12
CA GLU A 242 -0.87 -6.72 -0.94
C GLU A 242 -2.08 -6.98 -1.87
N ILE A 243 -2.65 -5.90 -2.42
CA ILE A 243 -3.77 -5.96 -3.37
C ILE A 243 -3.33 -6.48 -4.74
N ALA A 244 -2.02 -6.45 -5.07
CA ALA A 244 -1.43 -7.04 -6.27
C ALA A 244 -0.45 -8.17 -5.87
N PRO A 245 -0.96 -9.30 -5.35
CA PRO A 245 -0.14 -10.31 -4.68
C PRO A 245 0.83 -11.05 -5.59
N ALA A 246 0.49 -11.27 -6.87
CA ALA A 246 1.40 -11.94 -7.80
C ALA A 246 2.64 -11.06 -8.06
N THR A 247 2.41 -9.75 -8.26
CA THR A 247 3.47 -8.77 -8.47
C THR A 247 4.28 -8.50 -7.19
N SER A 248 3.63 -8.44 -6.03
CA SER A 248 4.30 -8.34 -4.72
C SER A 248 5.30 -9.48 -4.51
N SER A 249 4.86 -10.73 -4.72
CA SER A 249 5.69 -11.92 -4.52
C SER A 249 6.82 -11.98 -5.56
N LEU A 250 6.54 -11.58 -6.80
CA LEU A 250 7.56 -11.46 -7.85
C LEU A 250 8.66 -10.47 -7.43
N LEU A 251 8.29 -9.26 -7.01
CA LEU A 251 9.24 -8.23 -6.58
C LEU A 251 10.07 -8.68 -5.38
N SER A 252 9.43 -9.30 -4.39
CA SER A 252 10.09 -9.86 -3.20
C SER A 252 11.21 -10.84 -3.55
N ARG A 253 10.92 -11.75 -4.48
CA ARG A 253 11.90 -12.71 -4.99
C ARG A 253 12.99 -12.04 -5.85
N LEU A 254 12.60 -11.30 -6.89
CA LEU A 254 13.54 -10.78 -7.87
C LEU A 254 14.49 -9.73 -7.30
N VAL A 255 14.00 -8.83 -6.43
CA VAL A 255 14.87 -7.86 -5.75
C VAL A 255 15.91 -8.59 -4.90
N GLY A 256 15.50 -9.66 -4.20
CA GLY A 256 16.43 -10.50 -3.47
C GLY A 256 17.44 -11.22 -4.37
N GLU A 257 17.05 -11.67 -5.56
CA GLU A 257 17.96 -12.39 -6.47
C GLU A 257 19.00 -11.47 -7.15
N TYR A 258 18.62 -10.23 -7.48
CA TYR A 258 19.43 -9.36 -8.34
C TYR A 258 20.17 -8.24 -7.61
N MET A 259 19.71 -7.84 -6.42
CA MET A 259 20.21 -6.65 -5.73
C MET A 259 20.89 -6.98 -4.39
N ASP A 260 21.59 -5.98 -3.86
CA ASP A 260 22.28 -6.05 -2.58
C ASP A 260 21.30 -6.17 -1.39
N LYS A 261 21.06 -7.40 -0.95
CA LYS A 261 20.19 -7.74 0.20
C LYS A 261 20.57 -7.04 1.51
N SER A 262 21.81 -6.54 1.63
CA SER A 262 22.22 -5.79 2.85
C SER A 262 21.75 -4.34 2.86
N ALA A 263 21.27 -3.82 1.73
CA ALA A 263 20.89 -2.42 1.55
C ALA A 263 19.50 -2.24 0.90
N ILE A 264 19.00 -3.23 0.16
CA ILE A 264 17.72 -3.16 -0.56
C ILE A 264 16.90 -4.40 -0.19
N ILE A 265 15.79 -4.18 0.52
CA ILE A 265 14.95 -5.26 1.05
C ILE A 265 13.49 -5.03 0.67
N VAL A 266 12.77 -6.12 0.39
CA VAL A 266 11.32 -6.10 0.20
C VAL A 266 10.63 -6.66 1.43
N VAL A 267 9.62 -5.96 1.93
CA VAL A 267 8.75 -6.42 3.01
C VAL A 267 7.34 -6.51 2.48
N GLU A 268 6.90 -7.74 2.22
CA GLU A 268 5.51 -8.04 1.88
C GLU A 268 4.62 -7.97 3.13
N GLY A 269 3.33 -7.78 2.92
CA GLY A 269 2.33 -7.76 3.99
C GLY A 269 1.29 -6.68 3.79
N ALA A 270 0.31 -6.62 4.68
CA ALA A 270 -0.82 -5.71 4.61
C ALA A 270 -0.67 -4.58 5.63
N VAL A 271 -1.74 -4.26 6.34
CA VAL A 271 -1.81 -3.14 7.29
C VAL A 271 -0.89 -3.34 8.49
N ALA A 272 -0.76 -4.56 9.02
CA ALA A 272 0.04 -4.84 10.21
C ALA A 272 1.53 -4.55 9.95
N GLU A 273 2.08 -5.07 8.85
CA GLU A 273 3.46 -4.87 8.44
C GLU A 273 3.72 -3.43 8.05
N THR A 274 2.77 -2.77 7.38
CA THR A 274 2.88 -1.33 7.10
C THR A 274 2.97 -0.52 8.39
N SER A 275 2.15 -0.85 9.39
CA SER A 275 2.14 -0.15 10.67
C SER A 275 3.45 -0.36 11.43
N ALA A 276 3.93 -1.61 11.48
CA ALA A 276 5.23 -1.95 12.08
C ALA A 276 6.39 -1.19 11.42
N LEU A 277 6.39 -1.07 10.09
CA LEU A 277 7.37 -0.28 9.36
C LEU A 277 7.24 1.22 9.70
N LEU A 278 6.03 1.78 9.71
CA LEU A 278 5.78 3.19 9.99
C LEU A 278 6.09 3.62 11.43
N GLU A 279 6.18 2.68 12.37
CA GLU A 279 6.64 2.93 13.74
C GLU A 279 8.15 3.21 13.81
N GLN A 280 8.92 2.75 12.82
CA GLN A 280 10.37 2.91 12.79
C GLN A 280 10.80 4.31 12.31
N LYS A 281 12.05 4.67 12.62
CA LYS A 281 12.66 5.92 12.16
C LYS A 281 13.25 5.77 10.76
N TRP A 282 12.69 6.51 9.81
CA TRP A 282 13.18 6.61 8.44
C TRP A 282 13.77 7.98 8.16
N ASP A 283 14.73 8.04 7.24
CA ASP A 283 15.29 9.30 6.75
C ASP A 283 14.43 9.90 5.63
N LYS A 284 13.59 9.07 4.99
CA LYS A 284 12.53 9.48 4.05
C LYS A 284 11.46 8.40 3.98
N ILE A 285 10.20 8.82 3.83
CA ILE A 285 9.12 7.93 3.37
C ILE A 285 8.60 8.43 2.02
N PHE A 286 8.42 7.50 1.09
CA PHE A 286 7.74 7.69 -0.18
C PHE A 286 6.50 6.79 -0.19
N PHE A 287 5.33 7.37 -0.41
CA PHE A 287 4.06 6.65 -0.42
C PHE A 287 3.25 7.01 -1.66
N THR A 288 2.79 5.99 -2.37
CA THR A 288 1.80 6.13 -3.44
C THR A 288 0.50 5.46 -3.02
N GLY A 289 -0.63 6.16 -3.10
CA GLY A 289 -1.93 5.56 -2.82
C GLY A 289 -3.04 6.55 -2.49
N GLY A 290 -4.00 6.12 -1.67
CA GLY A 290 -5.18 6.92 -1.33
C GLY A 290 -4.90 7.97 -0.24
N ALA A 291 -5.52 9.14 -0.34
CA ALA A 291 -5.33 10.26 0.60
C ALA A 291 -5.62 9.90 2.07
N ARG A 292 -6.56 8.98 2.33
CA ARG A 292 -6.82 8.46 3.68
C ARG A 292 -5.57 7.83 4.30
N VAL A 293 -4.90 6.96 3.55
CA VAL A 293 -3.67 6.29 4.02
C VAL A 293 -2.48 7.26 4.00
N GLY A 294 -2.42 8.18 3.02
CA GLY A 294 -1.41 9.24 3.00
C GLY A 294 -1.39 10.08 4.28
N ARG A 295 -2.56 10.41 4.85
CA ARG A 295 -2.65 11.08 6.16
C ARG A 295 -2.09 10.24 7.30
N ILE A 296 -2.33 8.93 7.30
CA ILE A 296 -1.78 7.99 8.31
C ILE A 296 -0.25 7.94 8.20
N VAL A 297 0.29 7.83 6.98
CA VAL A 297 1.73 7.86 6.72
C VAL A 297 2.36 9.15 7.21
N MET A 298 1.76 10.31 6.89
CA MET A 298 2.26 11.61 7.34
C MET A 298 2.22 11.76 8.87
N ALA A 299 1.15 11.28 9.52
CA ALA A 299 1.02 11.31 10.97
C ALA A 299 2.08 10.42 11.66
N ALA A 300 2.38 9.25 11.09
CA ALA A 300 3.46 8.40 11.60
C ALA A 300 4.84 9.04 11.41
N ALA A 301 5.10 9.60 10.22
CA ALA A 301 6.34 10.28 9.89
C ALA A 301 6.64 11.48 10.81
N ALA A 302 5.61 12.22 11.21
CA ALA A 302 5.73 13.39 12.09
C ALA A 302 6.39 13.06 13.45
N LYS A 303 6.21 11.83 13.96
CA LYS A 303 6.82 11.39 15.23
C LYS A 303 8.35 11.43 15.21
N ASN A 304 8.94 11.26 14.03
CA ASN A 304 10.39 11.21 13.81
C ASN A 304 10.92 12.40 13.00
N LEU A 305 10.07 13.39 12.70
CA LEU A 305 10.35 14.48 11.75
C LEU A 305 10.83 13.96 10.38
N THR A 306 10.30 12.81 9.96
CA THR A 306 10.67 12.18 8.70
C THR A 306 10.01 12.92 7.53
N PRO A 307 10.79 13.39 6.53
CA PRO A 307 10.21 14.00 5.33
C PRO A 307 9.42 12.96 4.51
N VAL A 308 8.24 13.34 4.04
CA VAL A 308 7.35 12.46 3.25
C VAL A 308 7.16 12.96 1.83
N THR A 309 6.95 12.03 0.91
CA THR A 309 6.45 12.30 -0.45
C THR A 309 5.20 11.46 -0.59
N LEU A 310 4.08 12.12 -0.88
CA LEU A 310 2.78 11.48 -0.95
C LEU A 310 2.24 11.66 -2.37
N GLU A 311 2.34 10.62 -3.18
CA GLU A 311 1.75 10.54 -4.51
C GLU A 311 0.30 10.05 -4.37
N LEU A 312 -0.63 10.99 -4.38
CA LEU A 312 -2.05 10.74 -4.12
C LEU A 312 -2.89 10.89 -5.39
N GLY A 313 -4.11 10.34 -5.36
CA GLY A 313 -5.09 10.50 -6.44
C GLY A 313 -6.10 11.62 -6.17
N GLY A 314 -6.80 12.04 -7.23
CA GLY A 314 -7.88 13.02 -7.18
C GLY A 314 -8.84 12.81 -8.35
N LYS A 315 -9.69 13.81 -8.63
CA LYS A 315 -10.57 13.80 -9.81
C LYS A 315 -9.98 14.72 -10.87
N CYS A 316 -9.29 14.16 -11.86
CA CYS A 316 -8.68 14.93 -12.95
C CYS A 316 -9.75 15.30 -14.02
N PRO A 317 -10.10 16.59 -14.19
CA PRO A 317 -11.01 17.01 -15.26
C PRO A 317 -10.31 17.01 -16.63
N ALA A 318 -11.05 16.64 -17.67
CA ALA A 318 -10.73 17.00 -19.05
C ALA A 318 -11.68 18.11 -19.51
N VAL A 319 -11.13 19.31 -19.76
CA VAL A 319 -11.92 20.44 -20.30
C VAL A 319 -11.84 20.40 -21.82
N VAL A 320 -12.99 20.30 -22.48
CA VAL A 320 -13.10 20.22 -23.95
C VAL A 320 -13.91 21.40 -24.48
N ASP A 321 -13.24 22.30 -25.18
CA ASP A 321 -13.86 23.46 -25.84
C ASP A 321 -14.30 23.13 -27.28
N SER A 322 -15.15 24.00 -27.84
CA SER A 322 -15.74 23.93 -29.17
C SER A 322 -14.73 23.94 -30.32
N ASN A 323 -13.55 24.54 -30.14
CA ASN A 323 -12.52 24.65 -31.19
C ASN A 323 -11.46 23.54 -31.10
N VAL A 324 -11.90 22.28 -31.22
CA VAL A 324 -10.99 21.11 -31.16
C VAL A 324 -11.20 20.16 -32.34
N ASN A 325 -10.16 19.40 -32.67
CA ASN A 325 -10.34 18.20 -33.48
C ASN A 325 -11.02 17.12 -32.64
N LEU A 326 -12.31 16.91 -32.88
CA LEU A 326 -13.15 16.06 -32.03
C LEU A 326 -12.70 14.59 -32.02
N GLN A 327 -12.30 14.07 -33.17
CA GLN A 327 -11.83 12.69 -33.32
C GLN A 327 -10.52 12.45 -32.56
N VAL A 328 -9.53 13.34 -32.71
CA VAL A 328 -8.27 13.25 -31.96
C VAL A 328 -8.51 13.41 -30.46
N THR A 329 -9.40 14.33 -30.07
CA THR A 329 -9.76 14.57 -28.67
C THR A 329 -10.38 13.32 -28.04
N ALA A 330 -11.35 12.71 -28.71
CA ALA A 330 -11.99 11.48 -28.25
C ALA A 330 -10.98 10.32 -28.10
N ARG A 331 -10.10 10.09 -29.08
CA ARG A 331 -9.03 9.07 -28.97
C ARG A 331 -8.13 9.28 -27.77
N ARG A 332 -7.71 10.51 -27.51
CA ARG A 332 -6.84 10.83 -26.35
C ARG A 332 -7.55 10.64 -25.02
N ILE A 333 -8.82 11.04 -24.92
CA ILE A 333 -9.64 10.81 -23.73
C ILE A 333 -9.83 9.32 -23.49
N VAL A 334 -10.18 8.55 -24.54
CA VAL A 334 -10.39 7.11 -24.42
C VAL A 334 -9.10 6.38 -24.01
N ALA A 335 -7.97 6.79 -24.57
CA ALA A 335 -6.66 6.27 -24.18
C ALA A 335 -6.37 6.53 -22.69
N GLY A 336 -6.54 7.77 -22.23
CA GLY A 336 -6.28 8.15 -20.84
C GLY A 336 -7.31 7.62 -19.84
N LYS A 337 -8.52 7.27 -20.29
CA LYS A 337 -9.58 6.75 -19.42
C LYS A 337 -9.66 5.24 -19.36
N TRP A 338 -9.60 4.53 -20.49
CA TRP A 338 -9.93 3.11 -20.54
C TRP A 338 -8.78 2.23 -21.02
N VAL A 339 -7.98 2.70 -22.00
CA VAL A 339 -6.79 1.94 -22.45
C VAL A 339 -5.76 1.87 -21.33
N CYS A 340 -5.65 2.92 -20.52
CA CYS A 340 -4.80 2.94 -19.34
C CYS A 340 -5.48 2.25 -18.15
N ASN A 341 -5.18 0.95 -17.97
CA ASN A 341 -5.55 0.14 -16.81
C ASN A 341 -7.05 0.18 -16.45
N ASN A 342 -7.90 0.27 -17.47
CA ASN A 342 -9.35 0.37 -17.32
C ASN A 342 -9.79 1.51 -16.37
N GLY A 343 -9.05 2.63 -16.41
CA GLY A 343 -9.35 3.84 -15.64
C GLY A 343 -8.89 3.81 -14.20
N GLN A 344 -8.16 2.76 -13.79
CA GLN A 344 -7.52 2.66 -12.48
C GLN A 344 -6.18 3.41 -12.50
N ALA A 345 -6.21 4.71 -12.79
CA ALA A 345 -5.02 5.55 -12.90
C ALA A 345 -5.25 6.90 -12.21
N CYS A 346 -4.32 7.32 -11.35
CA CYS A 346 -4.43 8.57 -10.59
C CYS A 346 -4.46 9.82 -11.49
N ILE A 347 -3.79 9.75 -12.65
CA ILE A 347 -3.73 10.80 -13.67
C ILE A 347 -4.75 10.59 -14.81
N GLY A 348 -5.56 9.53 -14.73
CA GLY A 348 -6.55 9.23 -15.75
C GLY A 348 -7.64 10.29 -15.79
N VAL A 349 -8.34 10.39 -16.93
CA VAL A 349 -9.49 11.30 -17.04
C VAL A 349 -10.58 10.81 -16.08
N ASP A 350 -10.96 11.62 -15.09
CA ASP A 350 -12.01 11.24 -14.16
C ASP A 350 -13.39 11.68 -14.68
N TYR A 351 -13.49 12.94 -15.10
CA TYR A 351 -14.71 13.52 -15.66
C TYR A 351 -14.40 14.55 -16.76
N ILE A 352 -15.38 14.84 -17.60
CA ILE A 352 -15.27 15.80 -18.72
C ILE A 352 -16.11 17.04 -18.41
N ILE A 353 -15.55 18.22 -18.68
CA ILE A 353 -16.26 19.49 -18.66
C ILE A 353 -16.30 20.03 -20.10
N THR A 354 -17.50 20.31 -20.62
CA THR A 354 -17.67 20.84 -21.97
C THR A 354 -18.94 21.69 -22.07
N THR A 355 -19.14 22.38 -23.20
CA THR A 355 -20.34 23.19 -23.45
C THR A 355 -21.53 22.30 -23.78
N LYS A 356 -22.75 22.81 -23.51
CA LYS A 356 -23.99 22.08 -23.74
C LYS A 356 -24.17 21.71 -25.22
N GLU A 357 -23.71 22.58 -26.11
CA GLU A 357 -23.81 22.45 -27.56
C GLU A 357 -22.83 21.40 -28.11
N LEU A 358 -21.66 21.23 -27.47
CA LEU A 358 -20.65 20.27 -27.90
C LEU A 358 -20.90 18.86 -27.34
N ALA A 359 -21.51 18.75 -26.16
CA ALA A 359 -21.66 17.49 -25.44
C ALA A 359 -22.23 16.33 -26.31
N PRO A 360 -23.33 16.50 -27.09
CA PRO A 360 -23.86 15.41 -27.90
C PRO A 360 -22.88 14.91 -28.97
N LYS A 361 -22.15 15.83 -29.61
CA LYS A 361 -21.14 15.50 -30.64
C LYS A 361 -19.96 14.76 -30.03
N LEU A 362 -19.50 15.21 -28.86
CA LEU A 362 -18.40 14.58 -28.13
C LEU A 362 -18.79 13.17 -27.66
N ILE A 363 -19.99 12.98 -27.11
CA ILE A 363 -20.49 11.66 -26.69
C ILE A 363 -20.51 10.69 -27.88
N ALA A 364 -21.12 11.09 -29.00
CA ALA A 364 -21.18 10.24 -30.19
C ALA A 364 -19.78 9.84 -30.70
N THR A 365 -18.83 10.76 -30.65
CA THR A 365 -17.44 10.50 -31.06
C THR A 365 -16.71 9.58 -30.08
N LEU A 366 -16.91 9.76 -28.77
CA LEU A 366 -16.35 8.88 -27.74
C LEU A 366 -16.86 7.45 -27.89
N VAL A 367 -18.16 7.26 -28.11
CA VAL A 367 -18.76 5.94 -28.34
C VAL A 367 -18.12 5.26 -29.54
N SER A 368 -18.04 5.96 -30.68
CA SER A 368 -17.41 5.42 -31.89
C SER A 368 -15.97 4.98 -31.65
N VAL A 369 -15.19 5.76 -30.91
CA VAL A 369 -13.79 5.43 -30.61
C VAL A 369 -13.66 4.27 -29.62
N VAL A 370 -14.55 4.18 -28.63
CA VAL A 370 -14.57 3.05 -27.69
C VAL A 370 -14.86 1.74 -28.43
N GLU A 371 -15.84 1.74 -29.34
CA GLU A 371 -16.15 0.57 -30.17
C GLU A 371 -15.01 0.24 -31.16
N GLU A 372 -14.31 1.24 -31.69
CA GLU A 372 -13.14 1.05 -32.57
C GLU A 372 -12.01 0.33 -31.82
N ILE A 373 -11.72 0.73 -30.57
CA ILE A 373 -10.59 0.21 -29.80
C ILE A 373 -10.92 -1.13 -29.14
N PHE A 374 -12.10 -1.25 -28.52
CA PHE A 374 -12.43 -2.42 -27.69
C PHE A 374 -13.37 -3.40 -28.39
N GLY A 375 -13.89 -3.06 -29.57
CA GLY A 375 -14.95 -3.80 -30.24
C GLY A 375 -16.35 -3.43 -29.75
N LYS A 376 -17.38 -3.95 -30.43
CA LYS A 376 -18.79 -3.72 -30.07
C LYS A 376 -19.21 -4.46 -28.81
N ASP A 377 -18.64 -5.64 -28.58
CA ASP A 377 -18.84 -6.39 -27.35
C ASP A 377 -17.70 -6.11 -26.37
N LEU A 378 -17.90 -5.10 -25.52
CA LEU A 378 -16.90 -4.61 -24.58
C LEU A 378 -16.54 -5.62 -23.48
N MET A 379 -17.40 -6.61 -23.23
CA MET A 379 -17.20 -7.61 -22.17
C MET A 379 -16.19 -8.69 -22.60
N GLU A 380 -16.17 -9.02 -23.89
CA GLU A 380 -15.29 -10.01 -24.51
C GLU A 380 -13.94 -9.43 -24.98
N SER A 381 -13.75 -8.11 -24.85
CA SER A 381 -12.53 -7.45 -25.28
C SER A 381 -11.29 -7.94 -24.52
N LYS A 382 -10.28 -8.42 -25.27
CA LYS A 382 -8.98 -8.84 -24.73
C LYS A 382 -8.00 -7.69 -24.53
N GLU A 383 -8.33 -6.52 -25.06
CA GLU A 383 -7.49 -5.31 -25.01
C GLU A 383 -7.74 -4.47 -23.74
N ARG A 384 -8.31 -5.07 -22.69
CA ARG A 384 -8.78 -4.36 -21.50
C ARG A 384 -8.38 -5.04 -20.20
N SER A 385 -7.70 -4.28 -19.33
CA SER A 385 -7.47 -4.64 -17.94
C SER A 385 -8.79 -4.79 -17.14
N ARG A 386 -8.79 -5.63 -16.11
CA ARG A 386 -9.95 -5.84 -15.23
C ARG A 386 -9.84 -5.01 -13.95
N ILE A 387 -10.98 -4.81 -13.29
CA ILE A 387 -11.00 -4.16 -11.97
C ILE A 387 -10.29 -5.09 -10.98
N ILE A 388 -9.40 -4.53 -10.16
CA ILE A 388 -8.45 -5.29 -9.33
C ILE A 388 -9.08 -6.33 -8.39
N ASN A 389 -10.27 -6.04 -7.84
CA ASN A 389 -10.98 -6.97 -6.96
C ASN A 389 -12.48 -6.63 -6.83
N SER A 390 -13.22 -7.52 -6.17
CA SER A 390 -14.66 -7.40 -5.96
C SER A 390 -15.06 -6.19 -5.09
N PHE A 391 -14.20 -5.77 -4.15
CA PHE A 391 -14.45 -4.56 -3.36
C PHE A 391 -14.46 -3.30 -4.25
N HIS A 392 -13.45 -3.12 -5.09
CA HIS A 392 -13.38 -1.98 -6.01
C HIS A 392 -14.45 -2.06 -7.10
N PHE A 393 -14.81 -3.27 -7.54
CA PHE A 393 -15.91 -3.49 -8.47
C PHE A 393 -17.25 -3.04 -7.87
N LYS A 394 -17.62 -3.53 -6.68
CA LYS A 394 -18.85 -3.13 -5.97
C LYS A 394 -18.93 -1.63 -5.75
N ARG A 395 -17.82 -1.00 -5.36
CA ARG A 395 -17.74 0.46 -5.23
C ARG A 395 -18.12 1.17 -6.54
N LEU A 396 -17.63 0.70 -7.70
CA LEU A 396 -17.95 1.28 -9.00
C LEU A 396 -19.40 1.00 -9.42
N VAL A 397 -19.90 -0.21 -9.15
CA VAL A 397 -21.31 -0.58 -9.37
C VAL A 397 -22.25 0.35 -8.61
N ASN A 398 -21.95 0.61 -7.33
CA ASN A 398 -22.76 1.51 -6.51
C ASN A 398 -22.81 2.94 -7.10
N LEU A 399 -21.71 3.44 -7.69
CA LEU A 399 -21.70 4.76 -8.36
C LEU A 399 -22.62 4.80 -9.58
N LEU A 400 -22.75 3.69 -10.31
CA LEU A 400 -23.66 3.58 -11.45
C LEU A 400 -25.13 3.50 -11.01
N GLU A 401 -25.39 2.94 -9.83
CA GLU A 401 -26.73 2.75 -9.27
C GLU A 401 -27.28 3.97 -8.54
N GLU A 402 -26.45 4.97 -8.25
CA GLU A 402 -26.92 6.23 -7.67
C GLU A 402 -28.05 6.84 -8.51
N ASP A 403 -29.14 7.28 -7.86
CA ASP A 403 -30.34 7.84 -8.52
C ASP A 403 -30.02 8.97 -9.51
N LYS A 404 -28.95 9.73 -9.23
CA LYS A 404 -28.50 10.85 -10.07
C LYS A 404 -27.78 10.40 -11.35
N VAL A 405 -27.37 9.13 -11.43
CA VAL A 405 -26.53 8.53 -12.48
C VAL A 405 -27.29 7.46 -13.29
N SER A 406 -28.02 6.57 -12.63
CA SER A 406 -28.62 5.36 -13.25
C SER A 406 -29.47 5.66 -14.49
N ASN A 407 -30.29 6.71 -14.45
CA ASN A 407 -31.13 7.14 -15.58
C ASN A 407 -30.42 8.02 -16.63
N LYS A 408 -29.09 8.23 -16.50
CA LYS A 408 -28.29 9.10 -17.37
C LYS A 408 -27.15 8.37 -18.07
N ILE A 409 -27.10 7.04 -17.97
CA ILE A 409 -26.12 6.23 -18.69
C ILE A 409 -26.45 6.27 -20.18
N VAL A 410 -25.58 6.89 -20.97
CA VAL A 410 -25.78 7.07 -22.43
C VAL A 410 -25.15 5.95 -23.25
N PHE A 411 -24.17 5.25 -22.70
CA PHE A 411 -23.45 4.15 -23.34
C PHE A 411 -22.74 3.29 -22.26
N GLY A 412 -22.66 1.98 -22.49
CA GLY A 412 -22.05 1.04 -21.55
C GLY A 412 -22.95 0.70 -20.36
N GLY A 413 -22.34 0.43 -19.20
CA GLY A 413 -23.04 0.08 -17.95
C GLY A 413 -23.18 -1.42 -17.69
N GLN A 414 -22.77 -2.26 -18.64
CA GLN A 414 -22.67 -3.70 -18.45
C GLN A 414 -21.66 -4.03 -17.36
N ARG A 415 -21.95 -5.08 -16.59
CA ARG A 415 -21.19 -5.48 -15.41
C ARG A 415 -21.30 -6.98 -15.22
N ASP A 416 -20.19 -7.62 -14.89
CA ASP A 416 -20.12 -9.06 -14.64
C ASP A 416 -19.25 -9.32 -13.42
N GLU A 417 -19.89 -9.70 -12.32
CA GLU A 417 -19.22 -10.04 -11.06
C GLU A 417 -18.67 -11.48 -11.08
N SER A 418 -19.13 -12.34 -12.01
CA SER A 418 -18.73 -13.75 -12.06
C SER A 418 -17.24 -13.96 -12.35
N GLN A 419 -16.56 -12.90 -12.78
CA GLN A 419 -15.12 -12.89 -13.08
C GLN A 419 -14.24 -12.84 -11.81
N PHE A 420 -14.81 -12.60 -10.63
CA PHE A 420 -14.09 -12.61 -9.36
C PHE A 420 -14.27 -13.95 -8.64
N ASP A 421 -13.19 -14.74 -8.52
CA ASP A 421 -13.17 -15.96 -7.69
C ASP A 421 -13.07 -15.58 -6.19
N ASP A 422 -14.21 -15.14 -5.67
CA ASP A 422 -14.36 -14.48 -4.37
C ASP A 422 -14.07 -15.44 -3.18
N GLU A 423 -14.23 -16.75 -3.35
CA GLU A 423 -14.03 -17.73 -2.26
C GLU A 423 -12.55 -17.96 -1.94
N GLN A 424 -11.70 -18.00 -2.96
CA GLN A 424 -10.27 -18.25 -2.75
C GLN A 424 -9.55 -17.02 -2.19
N ILE A 425 -9.94 -15.81 -2.63
CA ILE A 425 -9.41 -14.54 -2.13
C ILE A 425 -9.88 -14.30 -0.69
N LYS A 426 -11.16 -14.53 -0.36
CA LYS A 426 -11.66 -14.41 1.02
C LYS A 426 -10.95 -15.39 1.96
N ARG A 427 -10.75 -16.65 1.55
CA ARG A 427 -10.01 -17.63 2.37
C ARG A 427 -8.56 -17.24 2.56
N LYS A 428 -7.85 -16.83 1.52
CA LYS A 428 -6.46 -16.34 1.62
C LYS A 428 -6.34 -15.06 2.46
N PHE A 429 -7.30 -14.14 2.37
CA PHE A 429 -7.31 -12.90 3.15
C PHE A 429 -7.56 -13.18 4.64
N VAL A 430 -8.51 -14.08 4.95
CA VAL A 430 -8.84 -14.48 6.33
C VAL A 430 -7.73 -15.33 6.96
N GLN A 431 -7.06 -16.18 6.19
CA GLN A 431 -6.01 -17.08 6.68
C GLN A 431 -4.66 -16.36 6.91
N ASN A 432 -4.40 -15.26 6.20
CA ASN A 432 -3.10 -14.59 6.22
C ASN A 432 -3.10 -13.23 6.93
N ILE A 433 -4.22 -12.78 7.50
CA ILE A 433 -4.30 -11.51 8.24
C ILE A 433 -4.69 -11.77 9.69
N TYR A 434 -3.79 -11.38 10.60
CA TYR A 434 -4.10 -11.33 12.03
C TYR A 434 -4.62 -9.92 12.38
N ALA A 435 -5.88 -9.82 12.78
CA ALA A 435 -6.49 -8.59 13.26
C ALA A 435 -7.28 -8.87 14.55
N GLY A 436 -7.25 -7.94 15.50
CA GLY A 436 -8.02 -8.04 16.75
C GLY A 436 -9.55 -8.03 16.55
N GLY A 437 -10.01 -7.66 15.35
CA GLY A 437 -11.39 -7.77 14.88
C GLY A 437 -11.43 -7.56 13.35
N MET A 438 -12.22 -8.36 12.63
CA MET A 438 -12.34 -8.31 11.17
C MET A 438 -13.83 -8.37 10.79
N ALA A 439 -14.27 -7.46 9.94
CA ALA A 439 -15.61 -7.45 9.36
C ALA A 439 -15.50 -7.72 7.85
N ILE A 440 -16.37 -8.59 7.35
CA ILE A 440 -16.51 -8.87 5.91
C ILE A 440 -17.88 -8.34 5.51
N ASN A 441 -17.90 -7.44 4.53
CA ASN A 441 -19.05 -6.66 4.04
C ASN A 441 -19.54 -5.52 4.94
N ASP A 442 -18.74 -5.05 5.91
CA ASP A 442 -19.07 -3.91 6.76
C ASP A 442 -17.81 -3.21 7.28
N THR A 443 -17.92 -1.97 7.74
CA THR A 443 -16.87 -1.21 8.44
C THR A 443 -17.50 -0.25 9.47
N ILE A 444 -16.87 -0.03 10.64
CA ILE A 444 -17.16 1.08 11.60
C ILE A 444 -18.25 0.81 12.68
N LEU A 445 -18.56 -0.44 13.05
CA LEU A 445 -19.42 -0.72 14.23
C LEU A 445 -18.67 -1.09 15.52
N GLN A 446 -17.33 -1.04 15.54
CA GLN A 446 -16.55 -1.36 16.75
C GLN A 446 -16.21 -0.16 17.66
N PHE A 447 -16.47 1.10 17.29
CA PHE A 447 -16.25 2.26 18.19
C PHE A 447 -17.10 3.50 17.78
N PRO A 448 -17.98 4.03 18.66
CA PRO A 448 -18.76 5.26 18.40
C PRO A 448 -18.20 6.54 19.07
N LEU A 449 -18.43 7.70 18.41
CA LEU A 449 -18.28 9.14 18.80
C LEU A 449 -16.84 9.72 18.81
N TYR A 450 -16.45 10.78 18.09
CA TYR A 450 -17.07 12.11 17.90
C TYR A 450 -16.75 12.80 16.54
N LEU A 451 -17.70 13.67 16.15
CA LEU A 451 -17.83 14.83 15.21
C LEU A 451 -16.54 15.61 14.82
N SER A 452 -16.44 16.48 13.80
CA SER A 452 -17.25 17.00 12.68
C SER A 452 -16.31 17.82 11.76
N GLU A 453 -16.82 18.25 10.60
CA GLU A 453 -16.27 19.12 9.54
C GLU A 453 -15.07 20.03 9.85
N GLU A 454 -14.10 20.07 8.92
CA GLU A 454 -13.67 21.32 8.27
C GLU A 454 -12.86 21.06 6.99
N SER A 455 -13.13 21.89 5.98
CA SER A 455 -12.49 21.92 4.67
C SER A 455 -11.04 22.38 4.73
N GLY A 456 -10.12 21.60 4.16
CA GLY A 456 -8.75 22.02 3.88
C GLY A 456 -8.40 21.70 2.43
N ARG A 457 -8.15 22.74 1.62
CA ARG A 457 -7.57 22.58 0.29
C ARG A 457 -6.19 21.94 0.45
N VAL A 458 -6.00 20.77 -0.16
CA VAL A 458 -4.69 20.17 -0.37
C VAL A 458 -4.24 20.58 -1.76
N GLU A 459 -3.13 21.30 -1.84
CA GLU A 459 -2.46 21.57 -3.12
C GLU A 459 -2.03 20.24 -3.74
N TRP A 460 -2.45 20.04 -4.99
CA TRP A 460 -2.11 18.86 -5.77
C TRP A 460 -0.67 18.98 -6.26
N GLY A 461 0.14 17.96 -5.96
CA GLY A 461 1.46 17.79 -6.55
C GLY A 461 1.35 17.78 -8.08
N HIS A 462 1.94 18.78 -8.72
CA HIS A 462 1.98 18.89 -10.17
C HIS A 462 3.11 18.04 -10.77
N THR A 463 2.75 17.40 -11.89
CA THR A 463 3.57 16.93 -13.03
C THR A 463 4.42 15.66 -12.89
N MET A 464 3.89 14.58 -13.48
CA MET A 464 4.66 13.50 -14.11
C MET A 464 5.49 14.04 -15.29
N GLY A 465 6.74 13.58 -15.40
CA GLY A 465 7.64 13.82 -16.52
C GLY A 465 9.11 13.65 -16.15
N ASN A 466 9.65 12.43 -16.31
CA ASN A 466 11.07 12.05 -16.47
C ASN A 466 12.19 12.78 -15.70
N SER A 467 11.92 13.45 -14.58
CA SER A 467 12.94 14.21 -13.85
C SER A 467 12.72 14.32 -12.33
N LEU A 468 11.58 13.87 -11.79
CA LEU A 468 11.26 14.06 -10.37
C LEU A 468 11.82 12.98 -9.42
N LEU A 469 12.19 11.79 -9.90
CA LEU A 469 12.77 10.74 -9.03
C LEU A 469 14.21 10.97 -8.61
N MET A 470 14.83 11.98 -9.21
CA MET A 470 16.14 12.47 -8.84
C MET A 470 16.20 13.20 -7.50
N LEU A 471 15.07 13.73 -7.05
CA LEU A 471 15.02 14.74 -5.98
C LEU A 471 14.40 14.21 -4.68
N LEU A 472 13.83 13.00 -4.70
CA LEU A 472 13.07 12.49 -3.56
C LEU A 472 13.94 12.00 -2.42
N ALA A 473 15.23 11.75 -2.65
CA ALA A 473 16.09 11.10 -1.66
C ALA A 473 17.51 11.70 -1.54
N ILE A 474 17.70 12.94 -2.00
CA ILE A 474 18.97 13.66 -1.93
C ILE A 474 18.84 14.87 -1.00
N ARG A 475 19.74 14.98 -0.04
CA ARG A 475 20.00 16.21 0.69
C ARG A 475 20.91 17.11 -0.16
N ARG A 476 20.49 18.35 -0.37
CA ARG A 476 21.34 19.39 -0.95
C ARG A 476 22.04 20.16 0.17
N GLN A 477 23.32 19.90 0.37
CA GLN A 477 24.12 20.60 1.36
C GLN A 477 24.84 21.78 0.72
N ALA A 478 24.52 22.99 1.16
CA ALA A 478 25.29 24.17 0.80
C ALA A 478 26.60 24.21 1.60
N VAL A 479 27.73 24.35 0.92
CA VAL A 479 29.07 24.42 1.50
C VAL A 479 29.72 25.74 1.09
N LEU A 480 30.19 26.52 2.06
CA LEU A 480 30.91 27.78 1.83
C LEU A 480 32.36 27.59 2.30
N TYR A 481 33.32 27.75 1.39
CA TYR A 481 34.75 27.70 1.68
C TYR A 481 35.29 29.11 1.85
N ARG A 482 35.95 29.36 3.00
CA ARG A 482 36.67 30.61 3.29
C ARG A 482 38.04 30.30 3.84
N GLY A 483 39.06 30.93 3.26
CA GLY A 483 40.39 30.95 3.87
C GLY A 483 40.48 31.97 5.01
N PHE A 484 41.62 32.00 5.70
CA PHE A 484 41.91 33.00 6.73
C PHE A 484 42.28 34.38 6.16
N ALA A 485 42.61 34.44 4.86
CA ALA A 485 42.91 35.69 4.17
C ALA A 485 41.63 36.51 3.90
N GLY A 486 41.73 37.84 4.01
CA GLY A 486 40.61 38.75 3.74
C GLY A 486 39.56 38.83 4.85
N ASP A 487 39.87 38.37 6.08
CA ASP A 487 38.96 38.57 7.21
C ASP A 487 38.95 40.05 7.64
N SER A 488 37.75 40.60 7.80
CA SER A 488 37.57 42.02 8.06
C SER A 488 37.21 42.27 9.53
N PRO A 489 37.97 43.08 10.29
CA PRO A 489 37.65 43.45 11.67
C PRO A 489 36.29 44.15 11.83
N THR A 490 35.72 44.64 10.73
CA THR A 490 34.44 45.36 10.71
C THR A 490 33.26 44.50 11.15
N ARG A 491 33.30 43.18 10.93
CA ARG A 491 32.23 42.25 11.34
C ARG A 491 32.21 41.94 12.85
N TYR A 492 33.31 42.23 13.56
CA TYR A 492 33.44 41.90 14.98
C TYR A 492 33.15 43.10 15.90
N PRO A 493 32.54 42.86 17.07
CA PRO A 493 32.41 43.88 18.12
C PRO A 493 33.77 44.42 18.60
N PRO A 494 33.82 45.63 19.20
CA PRO A 494 32.69 46.55 19.38
C PRO A 494 32.31 47.26 18.08
N TYR A 495 31.00 47.50 17.89
CA TYR A 495 30.44 48.14 16.69
C TYR A 495 30.36 49.66 16.82
N THR A 496 31.44 50.34 16.47
CA THR A 496 31.47 51.81 16.41
C THR A 496 30.52 52.36 15.33
N PRO A 497 30.08 53.63 15.41
CA PRO A 497 29.27 54.26 14.36
C PRO A 497 29.90 54.13 12.96
N GLY A 498 31.23 54.20 12.86
CA GLY A 498 31.98 53.98 11.62
C GLY A 498 31.83 52.56 11.07
N LYS A 499 32.02 51.52 11.90
CA LYS A 499 31.80 50.11 11.49
C LYS A 499 30.36 49.88 11.05
N LYS A 500 29.38 50.44 11.76
CA LYS A 500 27.96 50.33 11.40
C LYS A 500 27.67 50.97 10.03
N LYS A 501 28.30 52.12 9.71
CA LYS A 501 28.18 52.78 8.41
C LYS A 501 28.79 51.91 7.29
N GLN A 502 29.96 51.33 7.53
CA GLN A 502 30.63 50.43 6.57
C GLN A 502 29.82 49.15 6.29
N ILE A 503 29.30 48.49 7.33
CA ILE A 503 28.45 47.30 7.18
C ILE A 503 27.18 47.63 6.38
N LYS A 504 26.51 48.75 6.70
CA LYS A 504 25.31 49.18 5.96
C LYS A 504 25.61 49.48 4.48
N ALA A 505 26.76 50.11 4.19
CA ALA A 505 27.20 50.35 2.81
C ALA A 505 27.46 49.02 2.06
N LEU A 506 28.15 48.06 2.70
CA LEU A 506 28.41 46.73 2.13
C LEU A 506 27.13 45.95 1.84
N LEU A 507 26.19 45.91 2.79
CA LEU A 507 24.95 45.15 2.65
C LEU A 507 23.96 45.78 1.66
N SER A 508 24.04 47.09 1.42
CA SER A 508 23.21 47.78 0.44
C SER A 508 23.81 47.81 -0.97
N GLY A 509 24.99 47.23 -1.18
CA GLY A 509 25.70 47.26 -2.46
C GLY A 509 26.20 48.66 -2.86
N LYS A 510 26.21 49.63 -1.93
CA LYS A 510 26.59 51.04 -2.16
C LYS A 510 28.05 51.34 -1.79
N LEU A 511 28.94 50.36 -1.98
CA LEU A 511 30.38 50.50 -1.73
C LEU A 511 31.14 51.11 -2.92
N LEU A 512 30.44 51.38 -4.03
CA LEU A 512 30.91 52.10 -5.20
C LEU A 512 30.19 53.44 -5.32
#